data_AF-A0A1U7NYY3-F1
#
_entry.id   AF-A0A1U7NYY3-F1
#
_cell.length_a   1.000
_cell.length_b   1.000
_cell.length_c   1.000
_cell.angle_alpha   90.00
_cell.angle_beta   90.00
_cell.angle_gamma   90.00
#
_symmetry.space_group_name_H-M   'P 1'
#
loop_
_entity.id
_entity.type
_entity.pdbx_description
1 polymer ?
#
loop_
_entity_poly.entity_id
_entity_poly.type
_entity_poly.pdbx_seq_one_letter_code
_entity_poly.pdbx_strand_id
1 'polypeptide(L)'
;MAEWGRDPAPGKLKGCFIKPVPGASVPAPKPTPAPTPAPAPKPTPAPTAGKPRVLLVDDDMGVGADVTGALREALKSNAASGGAFVWNVQSQGAPPLSEMQKADIVIWASGEQYQNTITSGDQNTLRQYLSGGGRLLVTGQDIGYDIGESDFYRSVLKTRLVADSSGTPKFVTSGAFGNTAFTLNAAGSAQNQVYPDVIADLGGSATVASWGSANANAGTISAQSIKVDPNRSRAAQKQQDPRGLVEQIAGRIIGTALGQIFGNSGQQASQPARGGRVSAQSAGENAGAIVANDAGRYRTVNMGFGLEGLTPGSRNILVKTSFDWLMR
;
A
#
# COMPACT_ATOMS: atom_id res chain seq x y z
N MET A 1 13.97 -25.02 45.65
CA MET A 1 14.82 -25.03 44.43
C MET A 1 14.02 -24.28 43.37
N ALA A 2 14.25 -22.98 43.17
CA ALA A 2 15.36 -22.33 42.46
C ALA A 2 14.86 -21.89 41.07
N GLU A 3 14.26 -20.70 40.96
CA GLU A 3 13.83 -20.19 39.64
C GLU A 3 13.65 -18.67 39.55
N TRP A 4 14.54 -17.90 40.20
CA TRP A 4 14.73 -16.50 39.86
C TRP A 4 16.14 -16.30 39.32
N GLY A 5 16.20 -15.70 38.13
CA GLY A 5 17.40 -15.56 37.30
C GLY A 5 18.55 -14.82 37.98
N ARG A 6 19.76 -15.11 37.48
CA ARG A 6 21.02 -14.52 37.94
C ARG A 6 21.06 -13.03 37.63
N ASP A 7 21.74 -12.29 38.51
CA ASP A 7 22.00 -10.85 38.38
C ASP A 7 22.51 -10.50 36.97
N PRO A 8 21.80 -9.68 36.18
CA PRO A 8 22.20 -9.34 34.82
C PRO A 8 23.44 -8.43 34.73
N ALA A 9 24.00 -7.98 35.87
CA ALA A 9 25.24 -7.21 35.89
C ALA A 9 26.18 -7.60 37.06
N PRO A 10 26.81 -8.79 37.02
CA PRO A 10 27.78 -9.20 38.03
C PRO A 10 28.98 -8.23 38.04
N GLY A 11 29.34 -7.70 39.21
CA GLY A 11 30.50 -6.81 39.37
C GLY A 11 30.22 -5.31 39.26
N LYS A 12 28.95 -4.88 39.15
CA LYS A 12 28.57 -3.46 39.28
C LYS A 12 28.18 -3.17 40.74
N LEU A 13 28.81 -2.17 41.37
CA LEU A 13 28.38 -1.66 42.68
C LEU A 13 26.95 -1.10 42.56
N LYS A 14 25.98 -1.75 43.20
CA LYS A 14 24.60 -1.26 43.32
C LYS A 14 24.54 -0.31 44.50
N GLY A 15 24.22 0.96 44.23
CA GLY A 15 24.20 2.01 45.25
C GLY A 15 23.30 1.65 46.43
N CYS A 16 23.86 1.70 47.64
CA CYS A 16 23.13 1.49 48.88
C CYS A 16 22.06 2.56 49.06
N PHE A 17 20.83 2.15 49.36
CA PHE A 17 19.78 3.00 49.90
C PHE A 17 20.21 3.45 51.30
N ILE A 18 20.84 4.62 51.41
CA ILE A 18 21.09 5.28 52.69
C ILE A 18 19.87 6.15 53.01
N LYS A 19 19.25 5.88 54.17
CA LYS A 19 18.21 6.70 54.78
C LYS A 19 18.81 8.10 55.10
N PRO A 20 18.21 9.23 54.67
CA PRO A 20 18.83 10.54 54.86
C PRO A 20 19.00 10.89 56.34
N VAL A 21 20.21 11.30 56.73
CA VAL A 21 20.48 11.96 58.02
C VAL A 21 20.16 13.46 57.84
N PRO A 22 19.35 14.10 58.71
CA PRO A 22 19.07 15.52 58.60
C PRO A 22 20.36 16.33 58.83
N GLY A 23 20.78 17.13 57.84
CA GLY A 23 21.86 18.13 58.00
C GLY A 23 23.01 18.10 57.01
N ALA A 24 23.04 17.21 56.01
CA ALA A 24 24.08 17.23 54.97
C ALA A 24 23.57 17.92 53.69
N SER A 25 24.16 19.05 53.32
CA SER A 25 23.92 19.72 52.04
C SER A 25 24.61 18.95 50.90
N VAL A 26 23.82 18.33 50.03
CA VAL A 26 24.32 17.69 48.80
C VAL A 26 24.56 18.78 47.74
N PRO A 27 25.76 18.90 47.14
CA PRO A 27 25.99 19.82 46.03
C PRO A 27 25.13 19.45 44.82
N ALA A 28 24.52 20.46 44.19
CA ALA A 28 23.66 20.27 43.02
C ALA A 28 24.40 19.53 41.88
N PRO A 29 23.75 18.56 41.21
CA PRO A 29 24.35 17.87 40.08
C PRO A 29 24.60 18.85 38.92
N LYS A 30 25.82 18.79 38.37
CA LYS A 30 26.21 19.56 37.18
C LYS A 30 25.30 19.19 36.00
N PRO A 31 24.77 20.16 35.23
CA PRO A 31 23.89 19.88 34.11
C PRO A 31 24.58 18.97 33.07
N THR A 32 23.92 17.87 32.73
CA THR A 32 24.31 16.97 31.65
C THR A 32 24.22 17.72 30.32
N PRO A 33 25.26 17.68 29.45
CA PRO A 33 25.17 18.25 28.10
C PRO A 33 23.99 17.66 27.34
N ALA A 34 23.24 18.52 26.64
CA ALA A 34 22.15 18.10 25.78
C ALA A 34 22.66 17.09 24.73
N PRO A 35 21.86 16.06 24.36
CA PRO A 35 22.24 15.12 23.30
C PRO A 35 22.51 15.89 22.00
N THR A 36 23.68 15.66 21.42
CA THR A 36 24.07 16.21 20.12
C THR A 36 23.01 15.81 19.07
N PRO A 37 22.46 16.75 18.29
CA PRO A 37 21.54 16.43 17.20
C PRO A 37 22.15 15.39 16.26
N ALA A 38 21.38 14.38 15.87
CA ALA A 38 21.78 13.44 14.83
C ALA A 38 22.16 14.21 13.55
N PRO A 39 23.21 13.80 12.82
CA PRO A 39 23.59 14.44 11.57
C PRO A 39 22.38 14.51 10.63
N ALA A 40 22.15 15.67 10.01
CA ALA A 40 21.11 15.80 9.00
C ALA A 40 21.30 14.71 7.92
N PRO A 41 20.23 14.02 7.49
CA PRO A 41 20.34 13.02 6.44
C PRO A 41 20.98 13.67 5.21
N LYS A 42 21.98 12.99 4.64
CA LYS A 42 22.67 13.43 3.42
C LYS A 42 21.61 13.71 2.33
N PRO A 43 21.68 14.84 1.62
CA PRO A 43 20.75 15.12 0.53
C PRO A 43 20.71 13.93 -0.43
N THR A 44 19.50 13.46 -0.74
CA THR A 44 19.29 12.52 -1.85
C THR A 44 19.91 13.17 -3.10
N PRO A 45 20.66 12.42 -3.93
CA PRO A 45 21.24 12.97 -5.14
C PRO A 45 20.18 13.70 -5.96
N ALA A 46 20.55 14.87 -6.51
CA ALA A 46 19.70 15.59 -7.44
C ALA A 46 19.27 14.65 -8.59
N PRO A 47 18.03 14.80 -9.13
CA PRO A 47 17.56 13.95 -10.22
C PRO A 47 18.60 13.95 -11.33
N THR A 48 19.22 12.79 -11.53
CA THR A 48 20.20 12.61 -12.60
C THR A 48 19.43 12.69 -13.90
N ALA A 49 19.89 13.50 -14.86
CA ALA A 49 19.35 13.51 -16.21
C ALA A 49 19.55 12.10 -16.83
N GLY A 50 18.57 11.22 -16.65
CA GLY A 50 18.68 9.80 -16.95
C GLY A 50 17.58 8.96 -16.29
N LYS A 51 17.56 7.66 -16.59
CA LYS A 51 16.64 6.72 -15.95
C LYS A 51 16.96 6.60 -14.45
N PRO A 52 15.95 6.38 -13.59
CA PRO A 52 16.14 6.29 -12.13
C PRO A 52 16.88 5.02 -11.71
N ARG A 53 17.54 5.07 -10.55
CA ARG A 53 17.82 3.88 -9.75
C ARG A 53 16.56 3.52 -8.96
N VAL A 54 16.21 2.25 -8.95
CA VAL A 54 14.96 1.76 -8.37
C VAL A 54 15.20 0.63 -7.40
N LEU A 55 14.46 0.66 -6.29
CA LEU A 55 14.40 -0.43 -5.32
C LEU A 55 12.98 -1.00 -5.32
N LEU A 56 12.82 -2.24 -5.77
CA LEU A 56 11.62 -3.01 -5.51
C LEU A 56 11.69 -3.56 -4.09
N VAL A 57 10.78 -3.11 -3.23
CA VAL A 57 10.48 -3.77 -1.96
C VAL A 57 9.37 -4.76 -2.25
N ASP A 58 9.74 -6.03 -2.21
CA ASP A 58 8.85 -7.18 -2.31
C ASP A 58 8.35 -7.50 -0.91
N ASP A 59 7.14 -7.00 -0.63
CA ASP A 59 6.42 -7.09 0.64
C ASP A 59 5.11 -7.85 0.43
N ASP A 60 5.13 -8.89 -0.42
CA ASP A 60 4.00 -9.82 -0.59
C ASP A 60 4.07 -11.00 0.40
N MET A 61 5.16 -11.11 1.18
CA MET A 61 5.42 -12.17 2.16
C MET A 61 5.29 -13.60 1.60
N GLY A 62 5.49 -13.76 0.29
CA GLY A 62 5.28 -15.02 -0.44
C GLY A 62 3.80 -15.38 -0.62
N VAL A 63 2.88 -14.43 -0.44
CA VAL A 63 1.43 -14.62 -0.59
C VAL A 63 1.03 -14.39 -2.05
N GLY A 64 0.54 -15.45 -2.69
CA GLY A 64 0.01 -15.38 -4.04
C GLY A 64 1.10 -15.50 -5.10
N ALA A 65 0.95 -14.78 -6.20
CA ALA A 65 1.94 -14.76 -7.28
C ALA A 65 3.16 -13.90 -6.92
N ASP A 66 4.37 -14.42 -7.16
CA ASP A 66 5.65 -13.73 -6.93
C ASP A 66 5.70 -12.38 -7.68
N VAL A 67 5.61 -11.28 -6.93
CA VAL A 67 5.66 -9.92 -7.47
C VAL A 67 7.05 -9.58 -8.01
N THR A 68 8.12 -10.12 -7.42
CA THR A 68 9.50 -9.92 -7.89
C THR A 68 9.65 -10.47 -9.29
N GLY A 69 9.22 -11.72 -9.51
CA GLY A 69 9.23 -12.36 -10.83
C GLY A 69 8.45 -11.56 -11.88
N ALA A 70 7.27 -11.07 -11.52
CA ALA A 70 6.42 -10.30 -12.42
C ALA A 70 7.02 -8.92 -12.77
N LEU A 71 7.50 -8.15 -11.80
CA LEU A 71 7.88 -6.75 -12.03
C LEU A 71 9.29 -6.60 -12.62
N ARG A 72 10.16 -7.61 -12.46
CA ARG A 72 11.59 -7.56 -12.82
C ARG A 72 11.89 -6.91 -14.18
N GLU A 73 11.28 -7.39 -15.26
CA GLU A 73 11.62 -6.93 -16.61
C GLU A 73 11.15 -5.50 -16.89
N ALA A 74 9.97 -5.12 -16.39
CA ALA A 74 9.47 -3.76 -16.52
C ALA A 74 10.34 -2.76 -15.73
N LEU A 75 10.79 -3.13 -14.52
CA LEU A 75 11.67 -2.30 -13.72
C LEU A 75 13.05 -2.15 -14.36
N LYS A 76 13.68 -3.26 -14.78
CA LYS A 76 14.98 -3.22 -15.46
C LYS A 76 14.95 -2.41 -16.75
N SER A 77 13.86 -2.48 -17.51
CA SER A 77 13.71 -1.74 -18.77
C SER A 77 13.61 -0.23 -18.56
N ASN A 78 13.12 0.22 -17.40
CA ASN A 78 12.88 1.64 -17.10
C ASN A 78 13.87 2.23 -16.07
N ALA A 79 14.74 1.41 -15.48
CA ALA A 79 15.81 1.85 -14.60
C ALA A 79 17.12 2.15 -15.35
N ALA A 80 18.04 2.85 -14.69
CA ALA A 80 19.42 2.96 -15.16
C ALA A 80 20.04 1.56 -15.33
N SER A 81 21.02 1.43 -16.24
CA SER A 81 21.74 0.16 -16.41
C SER A 81 22.39 -0.25 -15.08
N GLY A 82 22.09 -1.46 -14.59
CA GLY A 82 22.54 -1.93 -13.28
C GLY A 82 21.89 -1.21 -12.08
N GLY A 83 20.89 -0.36 -12.30
CA GLY A 83 20.23 0.46 -11.28
C GLY A 83 18.91 -0.09 -10.76
N ALA A 84 18.59 -1.37 -10.98
CA ALA A 84 17.39 -2.01 -10.45
C ALA A 84 17.77 -3.01 -9.36
N PHE A 85 17.26 -2.80 -8.15
CA PHE A 85 17.53 -3.59 -6.95
C PHE A 85 16.24 -4.18 -6.40
N VAL A 86 16.36 -5.25 -5.60
CA VAL A 86 15.23 -5.92 -4.94
C VAL A 86 15.55 -6.11 -3.46
N TRP A 87 14.57 -5.84 -2.59
CA TRP A 87 14.57 -6.14 -1.18
C TRP A 87 13.34 -6.99 -0.85
N ASN A 88 13.55 -8.27 -0.57
CA ASN A 88 12.48 -9.19 -0.18
C ASN A 88 12.29 -9.17 1.35
N VAL A 89 11.14 -8.65 1.80
CA VAL A 89 10.84 -8.43 3.22
C VAL A 89 10.74 -9.75 3.98
N GLN A 90 10.18 -10.80 3.37
CA GLN A 90 10.04 -12.12 3.99
C GLN A 90 11.38 -12.69 4.48
N SER A 91 12.42 -12.50 3.66
CA SER A 91 13.77 -13.04 3.92
C SER A 91 14.71 -12.06 4.63
N GLN A 92 14.52 -10.75 4.47
CA GLN A 92 15.46 -9.72 4.95
C GLN A 92 14.88 -8.80 6.03
N GLY A 93 13.59 -8.93 6.36
CA GLY A 93 12.88 -8.01 7.25
C GLY A 93 12.59 -6.66 6.58
N ALA A 94 12.14 -5.69 7.38
CA ALA A 94 11.84 -4.35 6.89
C ALA A 94 13.09 -3.67 6.30
N PRO A 95 13.00 -3.00 5.12
CA PRO A 95 14.16 -2.33 4.53
C PRO A 95 14.59 -1.15 5.38
N PRO A 96 15.86 -1.07 5.81
CA PRO A 96 16.34 0.09 6.55
C PRO A 96 16.41 1.32 5.63
N LEU A 97 16.27 2.51 6.21
CA LEU A 97 16.30 3.78 5.49
C LEU A 97 17.53 3.93 4.57
N SER A 98 18.69 3.45 5.03
CA SER A 98 19.96 3.53 4.29
C SER A 98 19.93 2.77 2.96
N GLU A 99 19.09 1.73 2.85
CA GLU A 99 18.91 0.99 1.59
C GLU A 99 17.94 1.72 0.67
N MET A 100 16.82 2.23 1.19
CA MET A 100 15.87 3.04 0.40
C MET A 100 16.54 4.28 -0.19
N GLN A 101 17.41 4.95 0.55
CA GLN A 101 18.15 6.14 0.10
C GLN A 101 19.16 5.87 -1.04
N LYS A 102 19.45 4.60 -1.36
CA LYS A 102 20.23 4.24 -2.55
C LYS A 102 19.39 4.22 -3.83
N ALA A 103 18.07 4.40 -3.75
CA ALA A 103 17.20 4.45 -4.91
C ALA A 103 16.53 5.82 -5.06
N ASP A 104 16.37 6.25 -6.30
CA ASP A 104 15.63 7.47 -6.62
C ASP A 104 14.12 7.22 -6.50
N ILE A 105 13.68 5.98 -6.78
CA ILE A 105 12.31 5.50 -6.61
C ILE A 105 12.31 4.20 -5.80
N VAL A 106 11.52 4.16 -4.73
CA VAL A 106 11.13 2.93 -4.04
C VAL A 106 9.79 2.47 -4.59
N ILE A 107 9.68 1.19 -4.95
CA ILE A 107 8.45 0.52 -5.34
C ILE A 107 8.07 -0.41 -4.19
N TRP A 108 6.98 -0.13 -3.48
CA TRP A 108 6.44 -1.00 -2.45
C TRP A 108 5.36 -1.90 -3.06
N ALA A 109 5.65 -3.20 -3.17
CA ALA A 109 4.78 -4.17 -3.80
C ALA A 109 4.26 -5.18 -2.77
N SER A 110 2.96 -5.14 -2.47
CA SER A 110 2.33 -6.05 -1.49
C SER A 110 1.56 -7.22 -2.12
N GLY A 111 1.48 -7.28 -3.46
CA GLY A 111 0.83 -8.36 -4.18
C GLY A 111 -0.62 -8.61 -3.74
N GLU A 112 -0.88 -9.80 -3.21
CA GLU A 112 -2.20 -10.21 -2.68
C GLU A 112 -2.36 -10.04 -1.16
N GLN A 113 -1.37 -9.48 -0.46
CA GLN A 113 -1.55 -9.16 0.96
C GLN A 113 -2.65 -8.12 1.14
N TYR A 114 -3.47 -8.36 2.17
CA TYR A 114 -4.60 -7.50 2.56
C TYR A 114 -4.54 -7.16 4.06
N GLN A 115 -3.44 -7.53 4.72
CA GLN A 115 -3.10 -7.23 6.10
C GLN A 115 -1.58 -7.05 6.20
N ASN A 116 -1.15 -6.13 7.06
CA ASN A 116 0.27 -5.78 7.23
C ASN A 116 0.94 -5.43 5.90
N THR A 117 0.20 -4.76 5.01
CA THR A 117 0.64 -4.38 3.66
C THR A 117 1.71 -3.30 3.64
N ILE A 118 1.63 -2.37 4.61
CA ILE A 118 2.67 -1.39 4.94
C ILE A 118 2.55 -1.16 6.44
N THR A 119 3.38 -1.83 7.23
CA THR A 119 3.28 -1.76 8.70
C THR A 119 3.57 -0.36 9.22
N SER A 120 3.22 -0.07 10.48
CA SER A 120 3.51 1.24 11.08
C SER A 120 5.01 1.57 11.08
N GLY A 121 5.88 0.56 11.22
CA GLY A 121 7.33 0.69 11.09
C GLY A 121 7.77 1.06 9.66
N ASP A 122 7.16 0.43 8.67
CA ASP A 122 7.42 0.72 7.25
C ASP A 122 6.96 2.14 6.90
N GLN A 123 5.76 2.53 7.33
CA GLN A 123 5.23 3.88 7.13
C GLN A 123 6.14 4.95 7.73
N ASN A 124 6.74 4.70 8.90
CA ASN A 124 7.68 5.62 9.53
C ASN A 124 8.98 5.74 8.74
N THR A 125 9.50 4.63 8.21
CA THR A 125 10.72 4.61 7.39
C THR A 125 10.48 5.27 6.04
N LEU A 126 9.35 5.00 5.39
CA LEU A 126 8.93 5.62 4.14
C LEU A 126 8.74 7.14 4.30
N ARG A 127 8.18 7.61 5.43
CA ARG A 127 8.14 9.05 5.75
C ARG A 127 9.52 9.67 5.76
N GLN A 128 10.51 9.01 6.37
CA GLN A 128 11.88 9.51 6.41
C GLN A 128 12.50 9.55 5.01
N TYR A 129 12.31 8.49 4.22
CA TYR A 129 12.76 8.43 2.82
C TYR A 129 12.16 9.56 1.97
N LEU A 130 10.84 9.76 2.04
CA LEU A 130 10.14 10.83 1.33
C LEU A 130 10.55 12.23 1.84
N SER A 131 10.77 12.40 3.14
CA SER A 131 11.27 13.66 3.70
C SER A 131 12.65 14.05 3.17
N GLY A 132 13.46 13.06 2.78
CA GLY A 132 14.75 13.22 2.12
C GLY A 132 14.66 13.51 0.62
N GLY A 133 13.46 13.58 0.02
CA GLY A 133 13.26 13.78 -1.41
C GLY A 133 13.17 12.50 -2.24
N GLY A 134 12.96 11.36 -1.59
CA GLY A 134 12.66 10.09 -2.24
C GLY A 134 11.33 10.12 -3.00
N ARG A 135 11.11 9.10 -3.85
CA ARG A 135 9.88 8.95 -4.65
C ARG A 135 9.31 7.57 -4.44
N LEU A 136 8.00 7.46 -4.28
CA LEU A 136 7.36 6.19 -3.92
C LEU A 136 6.31 5.77 -4.96
N LEU A 137 6.38 4.52 -5.40
CA LEU A 137 5.29 3.85 -6.09
C LEU A 137 4.75 2.75 -5.17
N VAL A 138 3.47 2.81 -4.83
CA VAL A 138 2.77 1.79 -4.05
C VAL A 138 1.89 0.97 -4.98
N THR A 139 2.01 -0.35 -4.93
CA THR A 139 1.29 -1.28 -5.80
C THR A 139 0.90 -2.54 -5.05
N GLY A 140 -0.35 -2.95 -5.21
CA GLY A 140 -0.94 -4.10 -4.53
C GLY A 140 -2.43 -3.89 -4.44
N GLN A 141 -3.19 -4.99 -4.43
CA GLN A 141 -4.60 -4.88 -4.06
C GLN A 141 -4.71 -4.75 -2.54
N ASP A 142 -5.85 -4.29 -2.04
CA ASP A 142 -6.16 -4.22 -0.60
C ASP A 142 -5.23 -3.39 0.30
N ILE A 143 -4.32 -2.57 -0.26
CA ILE A 143 -3.51 -1.65 0.55
C ILE A 143 -4.41 -0.58 1.17
N GLY A 144 -5.36 -0.07 0.38
CA GLY A 144 -6.39 0.85 0.87
C GLY A 144 -7.29 0.17 1.89
N TYR A 145 -7.74 -1.06 1.63
CA TYR A 145 -8.48 -1.87 2.61
C TYR A 145 -7.74 -1.94 3.95
N ASP A 146 -6.45 -2.28 3.96
CA ASP A 146 -5.67 -2.47 5.18
C ASP A 146 -5.37 -1.16 5.92
N ILE A 147 -4.75 -0.18 5.24
CA ILE A 147 -4.18 1.02 5.87
C ILE A 147 -4.87 2.33 5.47
N GLY A 148 -6.04 2.28 4.83
CA GLY A 148 -6.74 3.44 4.26
C GLY A 148 -7.06 4.56 5.26
N GLU A 149 -7.23 4.21 6.54
CA GLU A 149 -7.47 5.17 7.62
C GLU A 149 -6.20 5.71 8.28
N SER A 150 -5.03 5.19 7.91
CA SER A 150 -3.76 5.67 8.46
C SER A 150 -3.43 7.09 7.97
N ASP A 151 -2.75 7.86 8.83
CA ASP A 151 -2.19 9.16 8.44
C ASP A 151 -1.20 9.06 7.28
N PHE A 152 -0.52 7.91 7.12
CA PHE A 152 0.35 7.70 5.96
C PHE A 152 -0.46 7.72 4.66
N TYR A 153 -1.52 6.94 4.60
CA TYR A 153 -2.35 6.84 3.41
C TYR A 153 -3.04 8.18 3.09
N ARG A 154 -3.64 8.81 4.09
CA ARG A 154 -4.45 10.03 3.91
C ARG A 154 -3.63 11.30 3.76
N SER A 155 -2.53 11.43 4.50
CA SER A 155 -1.77 12.69 4.57
C SER A 155 -0.44 12.65 3.81
N VAL A 156 0.19 11.46 3.66
CA VAL A 156 1.46 11.30 2.92
C VAL A 156 1.21 10.88 1.47
N LEU A 157 0.43 9.81 1.25
CA LEU A 157 0.04 9.41 -0.11
C LEU A 157 -1.06 10.31 -0.68
N LYS A 158 -1.70 11.10 0.18
CA LYS A 158 -2.84 11.95 -0.16
C LYS A 158 -3.90 11.18 -0.95
N THR A 159 -4.21 9.99 -0.45
CA THR A 159 -5.17 9.07 -1.05
C THR A 159 -6.24 8.72 -0.02
N ARG A 160 -7.45 8.43 -0.48
CA ARG A 160 -8.54 7.93 0.33
C ARG A 160 -9.09 6.65 -0.27
N LEU A 161 -9.41 5.66 0.57
CA LEU A 161 -10.17 4.48 0.15
C LEU A 161 -11.63 4.87 -0.05
N VAL A 162 -12.16 4.60 -1.23
CA VAL A 162 -13.58 4.81 -1.58
C VAL A 162 -14.36 3.50 -1.45
N ALA A 163 -13.82 2.40 -1.95
CA ALA A 163 -14.44 1.09 -1.85
C ALA A 163 -13.39 -0.03 -1.89
N ASP A 164 -13.66 -1.12 -1.16
CA ASP A 164 -12.83 -2.33 -1.12
C ASP A 164 -12.61 -2.99 -2.49
N SER A 165 -13.56 -2.82 -3.43
CA SER A 165 -13.42 -3.45 -4.73
C SER A 165 -14.01 -2.64 -5.87
N SER A 166 -13.34 -2.67 -7.01
CA SER A 166 -13.72 -1.95 -8.22
C SER A 166 -14.90 -2.54 -8.98
N GLY A 167 -15.24 -3.82 -8.78
CA GLY A 167 -16.26 -4.51 -9.59
C GLY A 167 -15.90 -4.70 -11.07
N THR A 168 -14.74 -4.21 -11.52
CA THR A 168 -14.27 -4.31 -12.90
C THR A 168 -12.75 -4.43 -12.98
N PRO A 169 -12.20 -5.29 -13.86
CA PRO A 169 -10.75 -5.35 -14.07
C PRO A 169 -10.23 -4.22 -14.97
N LYS A 170 -11.10 -3.41 -15.58
CA LYS A 170 -10.72 -2.39 -16.56
C LYS A 170 -10.53 -1.05 -15.87
N PHE A 171 -9.49 -0.31 -16.24
CA PHE A 171 -9.31 1.09 -15.86
C PHE A 171 -8.71 1.88 -17.01
N VAL A 172 -8.86 3.20 -16.96
CA VAL A 172 -8.36 4.11 -17.99
C VAL A 172 -7.57 5.21 -17.31
N THR A 173 -6.33 5.45 -17.75
CA THR A 173 -5.55 6.59 -17.27
C THR A 173 -6.15 7.91 -17.74
N SER A 174 -5.86 8.98 -17.01
CA SER A 174 -6.29 10.34 -17.31
C SER A 174 -5.24 11.36 -16.87
N GLY A 175 -5.42 12.62 -17.27
CA GLY A 175 -4.59 13.74 -16.84
C GLY A 175 -3.10 13.53 -17.16
N ALA A 176 -2.26 13.62 -16.14
CA ALA A 176 -0.80 13.52 -16.29
C ALA A 176 -0.32 12.15 -16.80
N PHE A 177 -1.16 11.12 -16.74
CA PHE A 177 -0.88 9.75 -17.18
C PHE A 177 -1.46 9.45 -18.59
N GLY A 178 -1.95 10.48 -19.30
CA GLY A 178 -2.52 10.34 -20.64
C GLY A 178 -3.89 9.65 -20.63
N ASN A 179 -4.30 9.07 -21.76
CA ASN A 179 -5.60 8.39 -21.90
C ASN A 179 -5.41 6.98 -22.49
N THR A 180 -5.04 6.03 -21.64
CA THR A 180 -4.76 4.63 -22.04
C THR A 180 -5.63 3.68 -21.23
N ALA A 181 -6.30 2.76 -21.92
CA ALA A 181 -7.09 1.71 -21.27
C ALA A 181 -6.23 0.48 -20.94
N PHE A 182 -6.43 -0.04 -19.74
CA PHE A 182 -5.76 -1.23 -19.22
C PHE A 182 -6.78 -2.25 -18.75
N THR A 183 -6.37 -3.51 -18.66
CA THR A 183 -7.21 -4.60 -18.16
C THR A 183 -6.37 -5.52 -17.28
N LEU A 184 -6.77 -5.62 -16.01
CA LEU A 184 -6.21 -6.57 -15.06
C LEU A 184 -6.65 -8.00 -15.38
N ASN A 185 -5.85 -8.97 -14.94
CA ASN A 185 -6.10 -10.40 -15.10
C ASN A 185 -6.24 -10.87 -16.56
N ALA A 186 -5.79 -10.07 -17.53
CA ALA A 186 -5.68 -10.51 -18.91
C ALA A 186 -4.67 -11.66 -19.04
N ALA A 187 -4.81 -12.46 -20.11
CA ALA A 187 -3.89 -13.58 -20.37
C ALA A 187 -2.43 -13.12 -20.41
N GLY A 188 -1.56 -13.86 -19.73
CA GLY A 188 -0.13 -13.53 -19.57
C GLY A 188 0.20 -12.58 -18.42
N SER A 189 -0.79 -12.09 -17.66
CA SER A 189 -0.57 -11.49 -16.34
C SER A 189 -0.49 -12.55 -15.24
N ALA A 190 -0.26 -12.15 -13.99
CA ALA A 190 -0.38 -13.05 -12.84
C ALA A 190 -1.82 -13.53 -12.57
N GLN A 191 -2.83 -12.85 -13.14
CA GLN A 191 -4.26 -13.15 -12.97
C GLN A 191 -4.70 -13.26 -11.50
N ASN A 192 -4.06 -12.52 -10.61
CA ASN A 192 -4.18 -12.64 -9.16
C ASN A 192 -5.03 -11.54 -8.49
N GLN A 193 -5.56 -10.58 -9.27
CA GLN A 193 -6.35 -9.48 -8.71
C GLN A 193 -7.78 -9.96 -8.37
N VAL A 194 -8.23 -9.72 -7.15
CA VAL A 194 -9.55 -10.12 -6.62
C VAL A 194 -10.32 -8.90 -6.09
N TYR A 195 -9.66 -8.08 -5.27
CA TYR A 195 -10.21 -6.88 -4.64
C TYR A 195 -9.35 -5.64 -4.94
N PRO A 196 -9.28 -5.17 -6.20
CA PRO A 196 -8.64 -3.88 -6.47
C PRO A 196 -9.39 -2.75 -5.76
N ASP A 197 -8.69 -1.99 -4.93
CA ASP A 197 -9.25 -0.84 -4.21
C ASP A 197 -9.72 0.23 -5.19
N VAL A 198 -10.86 0.84 -4.87
CA VAL A 198 -11.28 2.11 -5.45
C VAL A 198 -10.73 3.21 -4.57
N ILE A 199 -9.94 4.11 -5.16
CA ILE A 199 -9.22 5.16 -4.44
C ILE A 199 -9.51 6.54 -5.02
N ALA A 200 -9.43 7.58 -4.20
CA ALA A 200 -9.62 8.96 -4.62
C ALA A 200 -8.52 9.86 -4.08
N ASP A 201 -8.27 10.96 -4.79
CA ASP A 201 -7.35 12.01 -4.37
C ASP A 201 -7.81 12.74 -3.10
N LEU A 202 -6.83 13.36 -2.42
CA LEU A 202 -7.00 14.25 -1.27
C LEU A 202 -6.02 15.41 -1.38
N GLY A 203 -6.37 16.58 -0.86
CA GLY A 203 -5.40 17.63 -0.52
C GLY A 203 -4.41 18.03 -1.64
N GLY A 204 -4.89 18.17 -2.88
CA GLY A 204 -4.08 18.59 -4.03
C GLY A 204 -3.30 17.48 -4.73
N SER A 205 -3.51 16.20 -4.38
CA SER A 205 -3.19 15.09 -5.28
C SER A 205 -4.21 15.01 -6.42
N ALA A 206 -4.02 14.07 -7.36
CA ALA A 206 -4.93 13.88 -8.49
C ALA A 206 -5.18 12.39 -8.74
N THR A 207 -6.46 12.02 -8.94
CA THR A 207 -6.81 10.74 -9.54
C THR A 207 -6.40 10.78 -11.02
N VAL A 208 -5.47 9.92 -11.41
CA VAL A 208 -4.87 9.86 -12.77
C VAL A 208 -5.20 8.55 -13.49
N ALA A 209 -6.06 7.73 -12.91
CA ALA A 209 -6.74 6.64 -13.60
C ALA A 209 -8.04 6.31 -12.89
N SER A 210 -9.06 5.93 -13.64
CA SER A 210 -10.40 5.63 -13.14
C SER A 210 -10.89 4.26 -13.60
N TRP A 211 -11.62 3.55 -12.74
CA TRP A 211 -12.17 2.23 -13.03
C TRP A 211 -13.26 2.30 -14.11
N GLY A 212 -13.26 1.34 -15.03
CA GLY A 212 -14.19 1.25 -16.16
C GLY A 212 -13.90 2.27 -17.28
N SER A 213 -14.03 3.56 -16.98
CA SER A 213 -13.84 4.66 -17.93
C SER A 213 -13.09 5.83 -17.28
N ALA A 214 -12.47 6.70 -18.09
CA ALA A 214 -11.61 7.79 -17.59
C ALA A 214 -12.31 8.77 -16.62
N ASN A 215 -13.64 8.89 -16.69
CA ASN A 215 -14.44 9.84 -15.90
C ASN A 215 -15.41 9.14 -14.93
N ALA A 216 -15.14 7.88 -14.56
CA ALA A 216 -15.98 7.16 -13.62
C ALA A 216 -15.96 7.80 -12.22
N ASN A 217 -17.12 7.81 -11.58
CA ASN A 217 -17.29 8.23 -10.19
C ASN A 217 -17.79 7.07 -9.33
N ALA A 218 -17.71 7.22 -8.01
CA ALA A 218 -18.08 6.18 -7.05
C ALA A 218 -19.54 5.72 -7.23
N GLY A 219 -20.45 6.61 -7.63
CA GLY A 219 -21.85 6.27 -7.92
C GLY A 219 -22.04 5.27 -9.08
N THR A 220 -21.04 5.09 -9.93
CA THR A 220 -21.03 4.09 -11.02
C THR A 220 -20.40 2.76 -10.65
N ILE A 221 -19.79 2.65 -9.46
CA ILE A 221 -19.11 1.44 -9.02
C ILE A 221 -20.05 0.53 -8.24
N SER A 222 -20.07 -0.74 -8.62
CA SER A 222 -20.62 -1.82 -7.80
C SER A 222 -19.46 -2.46 -7.03
N ALA A 223 -19.36 -2.18 -5.74
CA ALA A 223 -18.29 -2.69 -4.88
C ALA A 223 -18.43 -4.20 -4.67
N GLN A 224 -17.84 -4.97 -5.58
CA GLN A 224 -17.89 -6.43 -5.65
C GLN A 224 -16.52 -6.93 -6.14
N SER A 225 -16.12 -8.12 -5.68
CA SER A 225 -14.88 -8.74 -6.15
C SER A 225 -14.92 -8.94 -7.67
N ILE A 226 -13.79 -8.74 -8.34
CA ILE A 226 -13.72 -8.84 -9.81
C ILE A 226 -13.63 -10.29 -10.31
N LYS A 227 -13.40 -11.24 -9.39
CA LYS A 227 -13.49 -12.68 -9.60
C LYS A 227 -13.86 -13.37 -8.29
N VAL A 228 -14.15 -14.68 -8.35
CA VAL A 228 -14.34 -15.49 -7.14
C VAL A 228 -13.01 -15.59 -6.39
N ASP A 229 -13.04 -15.30 -5.10
CA ASP A 229 -11.88 -15.46 -4.23
C ASP A 229 -11.67 -16.95 -3.88
N PRO A 230 -10.55 -17.57 -4.29
CA PRO A 230 -10.24 -18.94 -3.89
C PRO A 230 -9.97 -19.06 -2.38
N ASN A 231 -9.57 -17.97 -1.71
CA ASN A 231 -9.36 -17.94 -0.27
C ASN A 231 -10.69 -17.66 0.44
N ARG A 232 -11.38 -18.72 0.84
CA ARG A 232 -12.68 -18.63 1.52
C ARG A 232 -12.62 -17.87 2.86
N SER A 233 -11.50 -17.92 3.56
CA SER A 233 -11.32 -17.21 4.83
C SER A 233 -11.24 -15.71 4.61
N ARG A 234 -10.43 -15.26 3.64
CA ARG A 234 -10.37 -13.84 3.22
C ARG A 234 -11.73 -13.35 2.74
N ALA A 235 -12.40 -14.13 1.89
CA ALA A 235 -13.75 -13.79 1.42
C ALA A 235 -14.76 -13.64 2.56
N ALA A 236 -14.75 -14.55 3.54
CA ALA A 236 -15.64 -14.48 4.70
C ALA A 236 -15.32 -13.28 5.60
N GLN A 237 -14.04 -12.97 5.81
CA GLN A 237 -13.61 -11.81 6.58
C GLN A 237 -14.07 -10.50 5.92
N LYS A 238 -13.85 -10.33 4.62
CA LYS A 238 -14.25 -9.12 3.88
C LYS A 238 -15.77 -8.90 3.84
N GLN A 239 -16.57 -9.97 3.94
CA GLN A 239 -18.02 -9.86 4.12
C GLN A 239 -18.42 -9.34 5.50
N GLN A 240 -17.59 -9.56 6.53
CA GLN A 240 -17.85 -9.16 7.91
C GLN A 240 -17.28 -7.77 8.23
N ASP A 241 -16.22 -7.37 7.53
CA ASP A 241 -15.51 -6.10 7.70
C ASP A 241 -15.48 -5.32 6.35
N PRO A 242 -16.64 -4.79 5.90
CA PRO A 242 -16.67 -3.93 4.72
C PRO A 242 -15.98 -2.60 5.04
N ARG A 243 -15.08 -2.16 4.15
CA ARG A 243 -14.32 -0.91 4.31
C ARG A 243 -14.51 0.03 3.12
N GLY A 244 -14.19 1.29 3.36
CA GLY A 244 -14.39 2.38 2.41
C GLY A 244 -15.74 3.08 2.62
N LEU A 245 -15.99 4.09 1.80
CA LEU A 245 -17.19 4.93 1.84
C LEU A 245 -18.42 4.24 1.24
N VAL A 246 -18.18 3.14 0.53
CA VAL A 246 -19.21 2.17 0.11
C VAL A 246 -19.37 1.13 1.21
N GLU A 247 -19.95 1.53 2.33
CA GLU A 247 -20.42 0.56 3.31
C GLU A 247 -21.62 -0.19 2.74
N GLN A 248 -21.60 -1.52 2.78
CA GLN A 248 -22.82 -2.27 2.58
C GLN A 248 -23.80 -1.83 3.67
N ILE A 249 -24.90 -1.16 3.30
CA ILE A 249 -26.03 -0.96 4.21
C ILE A 249 -26.47 -2.36 4.64
N ALA A 250 -26.08 -2.74 5.84
CA ALA A 250 -26.20 -4.09 6.36
C ALA A 250 -27.65 -4.56 6.26
N GLY A 251 -27.85 -5.64 5.52
CA GLY A 251 -29.14 -6.31 5.41
C GLY A 251 -28.92 -7.80 5.18
N ARG A 252 -28.72 -8.54 6.28
CA ARG A 252 -28.71 -10.01 6.32
C ARG A 252 -29.81 -10.59 5.42
N ILE A 253 -29.45 -11.25 4.32
CA ILE A 253 -30.27 -12.28 3.69
C ILE A 253 -29.36 -13.40 3.17
N ILE A 254 -29.26 -14.44 3.99
CA ILE A 254 -29.40 -15.89 3.68
C ILE A 254 -28.56 -16.43 2.51
N GLY A 255 -27.68 -17.38 2.85
CA GLY A 255 -26.84 -18.09 1.91
C GLY A 255 -27.59 -19.02 0.96
N THR A 256 -27.08 -19.12 -0.26
CA THR A 256 -27.02 -20.33 -1.08
C THR A 256 -26.06 -20.06 -2.24
N ALA A 257 -24.79 -20.44 -2.08
CA ALA A 257 -23.89 -20.74 -3.20
C ALA A 257 -23.23 -22.12 -2.98
N LEU A 258 -24.01 -23.05 -2.43
CA LEU A 258 -23.70 -24.47 -2.36
C LEU A 258 -24.94 -25.23 -2.81
N GLY A 259 -24.97 -25.63 -4.08
CA GLY A 259 -26.01 -26.50 -4.63
C GLY A 259 -26.66 -26.02 -5.92
N GLN A 260 -25.90 -25.97 -7.03
CA GLN A 260 -26.50 -26.05 -8.37
C GLN A 260 -25.63 -26.92 -9.29
N ILE A 261 -25.57 -28.22 -8.98
CA ILE A 261 -25.28 -29.30 -9.95
C ILE A 261 -26.30 -30.45 -9.88
N PHE A 262 -27.27 -30.47 -8.95
CA PHE A 262 -28.35 -31.47 -8.98
C PHE A 262 -29.70 -30.82 -8.68
N GLY A 263 -30.68 -31.11 -9.54
CA GLY A 263 -31.86 -30.27 -9.76
C GLY A 263 -33.00 -30.42 -8.75
N ASN A 264 -33.91 -29.45 -8.81
CA ASN A 264 -35.35 -29.68 -8.86
C ASN A 264 -36.07 -28.39 -9.27
N SER A 265 -37.15 -28.59 -10.03
CA SER A 265 -38.09 -27.60 -10.53
C SER A 265 -38.85 -26.90 -9.38
N GLY A 266 -38.96 -25.57 -9.46
CA GLY A 266 -39.89 -24.82 -8.60
C GLY A 266 -39.53 -23.34 -8.43
N GLN A 267 -40.31 -22.47 -9.09
CA GLN A 267 -40.48 -21.04 -8.84
C GLN A 267 -39.26 -20.11 -9.05
N GLN A 268 -39.25 -19.47 -10.22
CA GLN A 268 -38.52 -18.23 -10.48
C GLN A 268 -38.96 -17.12 -9.51
N ALA A 269 -38.07 -16.73 -8.62
CA ALA A 269 -38.01 -15.38 -8.09
C ALA A 269 -36.62 -14.81 -8.47
N SER A 270 -36.59 -13.98 -9.50
CA SER A 270 -35.40 -13.24 -9.92
C SER A 270 -34.99 -12.24 -8.83
N GLN A 271 -33.97 -12.56 -8.04
CA GLN A 271 -33.34 -11.61 -7.12
C GLN A 271 -32.14 -10.93 -7.79
N PRO A 272 -32.07 -9.59 -7.83
CA PRO A 272 -30.89 -8.91 -8.33
C PRO A 272 -29.74 -9.04 -7.31
N ALA A 273 -28.53 -9.31 -7.81
CA ALA A 273 -27.29 -9.24 -7.04
C ALA A 273 -27.14 -7.82 -6.46
N ARG A 274 -27.32 -7.66 -5.14
CA ARG A 274 -27.17 -6.37 -4.47
C ARG A 274 -25.71 -6.17 -4.06
N GLY A 275 -24.98 -5.37 -4.86
CA GLY A 275 -23.72 -4.76 -4.42
C GLY A 275 -23.96 -3.71 -3.33
N GLY A 276 -22.92 -3.36 -2.57
CA GLY A 276 -23.00 -2.28 -1.58
C GLY A 276 -23.42 -0.95 -2.23
N ARG A 277 -24.23 -0.14 -1.52
CA ARG A 277 -24.66 1.17 -2.02
C ARG A 277 -23.66 2.22 -1.55
N VAL A 278 -23.07 2.97 -2.50
CA VAL A 278 -22.24 4.14 -2.19
C VAL A 278 -23.10 5.17 -1.45
N SER A 279 -22.57 5.76 -0.38
CA SER A 279 -23.26 6.84 0.31
C SER A 279 -23.56 7.98 -0.68
N ALA A 280 -24.73 8.63 -0.58
CA ALA A 280 -25.11 9.70 -1.51
C ALA A 280 -24.12 10.89 -1.48
N GLN A 281 -23.43 11.09 -0.34
CA GLN A 281 -22.40 12.10 -0.16
C GLN A 281 -21.12 11.76 -0.93
N SER A 282 -20.82 10.48 -1.12
CA SER A 282 -19.61 10.01 -1.82
C SER A 282 -19.84 9.65 -3.28
N ALA A 283 -21.09 9.61 -3.77
CA ALA A 283 -21.41 9.22 -5.15
C ALA A 283 -20.73 10.10 -6.22
N GLY A 284 -20.44 11.37 -5.91
CA GLY A 284 -19.76 12.31 -6.81
C GLY A 284 -18.23 12.20 -6.80
N GLU A 285 -17.65 11.36 -5.96
CA GLU A 285 -16.20 11.22 -5.84
C GLU A 285 -15.60 10.40 -6.98
N ASN A 286 -14.32 10.63 -7.29
CA ASN A 286 -13.61 9.86 -8.30
C ASN A 286 -13.58 8.37 -7.95
N ALA A 287 -13.91 7.50 -8.91
CA ALA A 287 -13.70 6.06 -8.79
C ALA A 287 -12.31 5.68 -9.32
N GLY A 288 -11.27 6.12 -8.62
CA GLY A 288 -9.90 6.00 -9.09
C GLY A 288 -9.28 4.62 -8.91
N ALA A 289 -8.36 4.29 -9.82
CA ALA A 289 -7.43 3.17 -9.75
C ALA A 289 -6.01 3.61 -9.39
N ILE A 290 -5.65 4.87 -9.71
CA ILE A 290 -4.33 5.45 -9.45
C ILE A 290 -4.47 6.89 -8.96
N VAL A 291 -3.80 7.21 -7.86
CA VAL A 291 -3.64 8.58 -7.34
C VAL A 291 -2.17 9.00 -7.41
N ALA A 292 -1.92 10.17 -7.98
CA ALA A 292 -0.60 10.78 -8.08
C ALA A 292 -0.55 12.03 -7.19
N ASN A 293 0.44 12.11 -6.31
CA ASN A 293 0.61 13.22 -5.36
C ASN A 293 1.97 13.89 -5.55
N ASP A 294 1.95 15.18 -5.89
CA ASP A 294 3.13 16.04 -5.86
C ASP A 294 3.09 16.88 -4.57
N ALA A 295 3.96 16.55 -3.62
CA ALA A 295 4.09 17.27 -2.35
C ALA A 295 5.19 18.35 -2.40
N GLY A 296 5.72 18.66 -3.58
CA GLY A 296 6.83 19.58 -3.81
C GLY A 296 8.18 19.00 -3.45
N ARG A 297 8.34 18.47 -2.23
CA ARG A 297 9.59 17.82 -1.80
C ARG A 297 9.72 16.37 -2.25
N TYR A 298 8.60 15.69 -2.46
CA TYR A 298 8.55 14.30 -2.91
C TYR A 298 7.34 14.10 -3.81
N ARG A 299 7.35 12.99 -4.54
CA ARG A 299 6.18 12.52 -5.30
C ARG A 299 5.84 11.08 -4.95
N THR A 300 4.55 10.77 -4.96
CA THR A 300 4.06 9.40 -4.80
C THR A 300 3.04 9.03 -5.87
N VAL A 301 3.07 7.79 -6.30
CA VAL A 301 2.02 7.14 -7.12
C VAL A 301 1.48 5.99 -6.30
N ASN A 302 0.17 6.02 -6.01
CA ASN A 302 -0.51 4.97 -5.28
C ASN A 302 -1.50 4.26 -6.22
N MET A 303 -1.38 2.95 -6.35
CA MET A 303 -2.24 2.12 -7.19
C MET A 303 -3.10 1.23 -6.30
N GLY A 304 -4.41 1.25 -6.50
CA GLY A 304 -5.35 0.35 -5.81
C GLY A 304 -5.30 -1.10 -6.33
N PHE A 305 -4.24 -1.48 -7.02
CA PHE A 305 -4.08 -2.80 -7.63
C PHE A 305 -2.60 -3.15 -7.74
N GLY A 306 -2.35 -4.45 -7.93
CA GLY A 306 -1.02 -4.98 -8.21
C GLY A 306 -0.64 -4.87 -9.69
N LEU A 307 0.51 -4.27 -9.99
CA LEU A 307 1.11 -4.21 -11.34
C LEU A 307 1.34 -5.59 -11.96
N GLU A 308 1.51 -6.64 -11.14
CA GLU A 308 1.60 -8.03 -11.57
C GLU A 308 0.30 -8.52 -12.24
N GLY A 309 -0.84 -7.89 -11.92
CA GLY A 309 -2.13 -8.12 -12.56
C GLY A 309 -2.25 -7.64 -14.00
N LEU A 310 -1.28 -6.87 -14.51
CA LEU A 310 -1.22 -6.43 -15.91
C LEU A 310 -0.40 -7.39 -16.78
N THR A 311 -0.67 -7.41 -18.09
CA THR A 311 0.22 -8.10 -19.04
C THR A 311 1.60 -7.43 -19.08
N PRO A 312 2.68 -8.12 -19.49
CA PRO A 312 4.02 -7.54 -19.50
C PRO A 312 4.12 -6.21 -20.27
N GLY A 313 3.46 -6.11 -21.44
CA GLY A 313 3.44 -4.88 -22.24
C GLY A 313 2.71 -3.74 -21.53
N SER A 314 1.53 -4.00 -20.99
CA SER A 314 0.75 -3.01 -20.21
C SER A 314 1.49 -2.55 -18.96
N ARG A 315 2.10 -3.50 -18.23
CA ARG A 315 2.93 -3.24 -17.05
C ARG A 315 4.10 -2.33 -17.39
N ASN A 316 4.82 -2.61 -18.47
CA ASN A 316 5.95 -1.79 -18.89
C ASN A 316 5.53 -0.35 -19.25
N ILE A 317 4.41 -0.18 -19.96
CA ILE A 317 3.88 1.16 -20.29
C ILE A 317 3.54 1.94 -19.02
N LEU A 318 2.85 1.32 -18.07
CA LEU A 318 2.43 2.01 -16.85
C LEU A 318 3.59 2.29 -15.90
N VAL A 319 4.55 1.37 -15.76
CA VAL A 319 5.80 1.60 -15.01
C VAL A 319 6.57 2.77 -15.60
N LYS A 320 6.75 2.80 -16.93
CA LYS A 320 7.42 3.92 -17.61
C LYS A 320 6.70 5.25 -17.33
N THR A 321 5.38 5.28 -17.51
CA THR A 321 4.56 6.48 -17.27
C THR A 321 4.70 6.97 -15.83
N SER A 322 4.69 6.05 -14.87
CA SER A 322 4.83 6.38 -13.45
C SER A 322 6.22 6.91 -13.13
N PHE A 323 7.28 6.31 -13.66
CA PHE A 323 8.66 6.76 -13.44
C PHE A 323 8.91 8.12 -14.07
N ASP A 324 8.45 8.33 -15.32
CA ASP A 324 8.55 9.61 -16.01
C ASP A 324 7.83 10.72 -15.24
N TRP A 325 6.72 10.41 -14.55
CA TRP A 325 6.02 11.37 -13.71
C TRP A 325 6.69 11.58 -12.35
N LEU A 326 7.17 10.53 -11.69
CA LEU A 326 7.87 10.63 -10.40
C LEU A 326 9.17 11.42 -10.51
N MET A 327 9.86 11.36 -11.66
CA MET A 327 11.18 11.97 -11.87
C MET A 327 11.18 13.42 -12.36
N ARG A 328 10.01 14.03 -12.67
CA ARG A 328 9.96 15.46 -13.07
C ARG A 328 10.24 16.42 -11.90
#